data_AF-A0A0G0ESL1-F1
#
_entry.id   AF-A0A0G0ESL1-F1
#
_cell.length_a   1.000
_cell.length_b   1.000
_cell.length_c   1.000
_cell.angle_alpha   90.00
_cell.angle_beta   90.00
_cell.angle_gamma   90.00
#
_symmetry.space_group_name_H-M   'P 1'
#
loop_
_entity.id
_entity.type
_entity.pdbx_description
1 polymer ?
#
loop_
_entity_poly.entity_id
_entity_poly.type
_entity_poly.pdbx_seq_one_letter_code
_entity_poly.pdbx_strand_id
1 'polypeptide(L)'
;MHDIRSTLSQILSILKFPEDQRDSTMSGIIDLVNEYVLVSLMRRLDKEIQLEFKELIQKKEDQQAEILSFIKKYYTTDAVNKTVAEEGKKLICDYLKTLSPMMHEEEKEEIKSLLDNCFE
;
A
#
# COMPACT_ATOMS: atom_id res chain seq x y z
N MET A 1 14.64 -4.98 -1.79
CA MET A 1 13.20 -4.70 -1.63
C MET A 1 12.97 -3.31 -2.21
N HIS A 2 12.36 -3.22 -3.40
CA HIS A 2 12.00 -1.94 -3.98
C HIS A 2 10.90 -1.30 -3.13
N ASP A 3 11.11 -0.04 -2.74
CA ASP A 3 10.10 0.75 -2.01
C ASP A 3 8.88 0.97 -2.93
N ILE A 4 7.68 0.77 -2.39
CA ILE A 4 6.39 1.01 -3.07
C ILE A 4 6.35 2.42 -3.66
N ARG A 5 6.91 3.40 -2.94
CA ARG A 5 6.98 4.78 -3.40
C ARG A 5 7.80 4.93 -4.67
N SER A 6 8.95 4.26 -4.75
CA SER A 6 9.82 4.29 -5.94
C SER A 6 9.14 3.63 -7.14
N THR A 7 8.44 2.50 -6.90
CA THR A 7 7.68 1.80 -7.94
C THR A 7 6.55 2.68 -8.49
N LEU A 8 5.77 3.31 -7.61
CA LEU A 8 4.71 4.24 -7.99
C LEU A 8 5.22 5.44 -8.78
N SER A 9 6.34 6.04 -8.34
CA SER A 9 6.94 7.17 -9.04
C SER A 9 7.34 6.82 -10.49
N GLN A 10 7.90 5.63 -10.69
CA GLN A 10 8.26 5.13 -12.02
C GLN A 10 7.02 4.88 -12.89
N ILE A 11 5.98 4.23 -12.33
CA ILE A 11 4.70 4.00 -13.02
C ILE A 11 4.08 5.32 -13.48
N LEU A 12 3.98 6.31 -12.59
CA LEU A 12 3.40 7.62 -12.92
C LEU A 12 4.23 8.37 -13.98
N SER A 13 5.54 8.13 -14.02
CA SER A 13 6.43 8.68 -15.05
C SER A 13 6.19 8.02 -16.41
N ILE A 14 6.04 6.70 -16.47
CA ILE A 14 5.69 5.95 -17.71
C ILE A 14 4.35 6.44 -18.26
N LEU A 15 3.36 6.60 -17.39
CA LEU A 15 2.03 7.10 -17.73
C LEU A 15 1.97 8.60 -18.01
N LYS A 16 3.12 9.29 -17.98
CA LYS A 16 3.25 10.73 -18.24
C LYS A 16 2.27 11.57 -17.41
N PHE A 17 2.03 11.18 -16.15
CA PHE A 17 1.20 11.95 -15.25
C PHE A 17 1.77 13.36 -15.07
N PRO A 18 0.93 14.41 -14.98
CA PRO A 18 1.37 15.77 -14.72
C PRO A 18 2.17 15.84 -13.41
N GLU A 19 3.33 16.49 -13.40
CA GLU A 19 4.24 16.53 -12.24
C GLU A 19 3.56 17.11 -10.99
N ASP A 20 2.70 18.11 -11.16
CA ASP A 20 1.89 18.74 -10.11
C ASP A 20 0.87 17.79 -9.47
N GLN A 21 0.52 16.68 -10.14
CA GLN A 21 -0.43 15.68 -9.66
C GLN A 21 0.24 14.38 -9.19
N ARG A 22 1.54 14.20 -9.47
CA ARG A 22 2.26 12.97 -9.09
C ARG A 22 2.33 12.80 -7.58
N ASP A 23 2.68 13.85 -6.85
CA ASP A 23 2.84 13.77 -5.40
C ASP A 23 1.52 13.52 -4.67
N SER A 24 0.44 14.16 -5.10
CA SER A 24 -0.90 13.95 -4.52
C SER A 24 -1.46 12.57 -4.84
N THR A 25 -1.28 12.09 -6.08
CA THR A 25 -1.69 10.75 -6.50
C THR A 25 -0.89 9.68 -5.74
N MET A 26 0.43 9.84 -5.66
CA MET A 26 1.31 8.91 -4.95
C MET A 26 0.97 8.87 -3.46
N SER A 27 0.75 10.02 -2.82
CA SER A 27 0.36 10.08 -1.41
C SER A 27 -0.99 9.36 -1.19
N GLY A 28 -1.99 9.63 -2.04
CA GLY A 28 -3.28 8.96 -1.95
C GLY A 28 -3.20 7.44 -2.11
N ILE A 29 -2.37 6.94 -3.04
CA ILE A 29 -2.18 5.50 -3.19
C ILE A 29 -1.45 4.91 -1.98
N ILE A 30 -0.43 5.57 -1.45
CA ILE A 30 0.31 5.12 -0.25
C ILE A 30 -0.62 5.08 0.98
N ASP A 31 -1.47 6.08 1.15
CA ASP A 31 -2.44 6.11 2.25
C ASP A 31 -3.41 4.93 2.16
N LEU A 32 -3.93 4.65 0.96
CA LEU A 32 -4.76 3.46 0.71
C LEU A 32 -4.01 2.16 1.01
N VAL A 33 -2.73 2.05 0.63
CA VAL A 33 -1.90 0.89 0.98
C VAL A 33 -1.80 0.74 2.48
N ASN A 34 -1.51 1.82 3.21
CA ASN A 34 -1.41 1.78 4.67
C ASN A 34 -2.72 1.34 5.33
N GLU A 35 -3.87 1.84 4.85
CA GLU A 35 -5.19 1.41 5.32
C GLU A 35 -5.43 -0.09 5.08
N TYR A 36 -5.14 -0.59 3.87
CA TYR A 36 -5.32 -2.00 3.53
C TYR A 36 -4.38 -2.89 4.34
N VAL A 37 -3.13 -2.46 4.57
CA VAL A 37 -2.19 -3.17 5.44
C VAL A 37 -2.75 -3.29 6.85
N LEU A 38 -3.26 -2.19 7.42
CA LEU A 38 -3.88 -2.23 8.74
C LEU A 38 -5.08 -3.19 8.77
N VAL A 39 -5.97 -3.13 7.77
CA VAL A 39 -7.12 -4.02 7.67
C VAL A 39 -6.69 -5.49 7.55
N SER A 40 -5.70 -5.79 6.72
CA SER A 40 -5.20 -7.15 6.48
C SER A 40 -4.47 -7.72 7.69
N LEU A 41 -3.70 -6.91 8.40
CA LEU A 41 -3.14 -7.30 9.70
C LEU A 41 -4.28 -7.60 10.68
N MET A 42 -5.22 -6.68 10.88
CA MET A 42 -6.30 -6.89 11.87
C MET A 42 -7.18 -8.10 11.59
N ARG A 43 -7.48 -8.40 10.32
CA ARG A 43 -8.26 -9.59 9.94
C ARG A 43 -7.60 -10.92 10.30
N ARG A 44 -6.27 -10.94 10.48
CA ARG A 44 -5.51 -12.14 10.86
C ARG A 44 -5.49 -12.37 12.38
N LEU A 45 -5.96 -11.42 13.19
CA LEU A 45 -6.06 -11.54 14.64
C LEU A 45 -7.41 -12.15 15.07
N ASP A 46 -7.47 -12.66 16.29
CA ASP A 46 -8.73 -13.13 16.87
C ASP A 46 -9.72 -11.97 17.12
N LYS A 47 -11.01 -12.30 17.14
CA LYS A 47 -12.11 -11.31 17.26
C LYS A 47 -11.99 -10.40 18.49
N GLU A 48 -11.48 -10.94 19.59
CA GLU A 48 -11.28 -10.19 20.84
C GLU A 48 -10.21 -9.10 20.65
N ILE A 49 -9.08 -9.45 20.03
CA ILE A 49 -8.00 -8.51 19.72
C ILE A 49 -8.43 -7.48 18.67
N GLN A 50 -9.24 -7.89 17.69
CA GLN A 50 -9.84 -6.96 16.72
C GLN A 50 -10.74 -5.92 17.41
N LEU A 51 -11.47 -6.32 18.46
CA LEU A 51 -12.30 -5.40 19.24
C LEU A 51 -11.44 -4.41 20.03
N GLU A 52 -10.38 -4.88 20.70
CA GLU A 52 -9.42 -4.01 21.40
C GLU A 52 -8.83 -2.95 20.44
N PHE A 53 -8.41 -3.37 19.24
CA PHE A 53 -7.88 -2.44 18.25
C PHE A 53 -8.94 -1.42 17.79
N LYS A 54 -10.18 -1.86 17.60
CA LYS A 54 -11.28 -0.99 17.21
C LYS A 54 -11.58 0.07 18.28
N GLU A 55 -11.53 -0.32 19.55
CA GLU A 55 -11.69 0.60 20.67
C GLU A 55 -10.53 1.59 20.77
N LEU A 56 -9.30 1.15 20.47
CA LEU A 56 -8.12 2.01 20.40
C LEU A 56 -8.31 3.12 19.36
N ILE A 57 -8.59 2.76 18.10
CA ILE A 57 -8.74 3.75 17.01
C ILE A 57 -9.95 4.68 17.16
N GLN A 58 -10.97 4.29 17.94
CA GLN A 58 -12.16 5.12 18.17
C GLN A 58 -11.94 6.27 19.15
N LYS A 59 -10.89 6.22 19.99
CA LYS A 59 -10.61 7.21 21.05
C LYS A 59 -9.86 8.48 20.56
N LYS A 60 -10.16 9.03 19.38
CA LYS A 60 -9.58 10.28 18.76
C LYS A 60 -8.91 11.25 19.77
N GLU A 61 -7.69 11.80 19.63
CA GLU A 61 -6.73 12.04 18.54
C GLU A 61 -5.29 11.64 18.98
N ASP A 62 -4.39 11.46 18.02
CA ASP A 62 -2.93 11.32 18.21
C ASP A 62 -2.39 10.00 18.82
N GLN A 63 -3.11 8.89 18.61
CA GLN A 63 -2.70 7.56 19.07
C GLN A 63 -1.73 6.82 18.14
N GLN A 64 -1.00 7.51 17.27
CA GLN A 64 -0.11 6.86 16.29
C GLN A 64 0.93 5.96 16.99
N ALA A 65 1.49 6.41 18.12
CA ALA A 65 2.41 5.63 18.93
C ALA A 65 1.75 4.39 19.57
N GLU A 66 0.50 4.50 20.03
CA GLU A 66 -0.24 3.39 20.64
C GLU A 66 -0.65 2.35 19.60
N ILE A 67 -1.11 2.80 18.42
CA ILE A 67 -1.41 1.93 17.27
C ILE A 67 -0.15 1.16 16.84
N LEU A 68 0.99 1.86 16.71
CA LEU A 68 2.27 1.22 16.39
C LEU A 68 2.71 0.21 17.46
N SER A 69 2.52 0.56 18.74
CA SER A 69 2.82 -0.35 19.85
C SER A 69 1.94 -1.60 19.83
N PHE A 70 0.65 -1.42 19.57
CA PHE A 70 -0.32 -2.51 19.43
C PHE A 70 0.06 -3.44 18.29
N ILE A 71 0.38 -2.89 17.11
CA ILE A 71 0.82 -3.70 15.96
C ILE A 71 2.08 -4.48 16.30
N LYS A 72 3.08 -3.85 16.93
CA LYS A 72 4.32 -4.50 17.36
C LYS A 72 4.12 -5.59 18.41
N LYS A 73 3.04 -5.55 19.19
CA LYS A 73 2.69 -6.61 20.15
C LYS A 73 2.34 -7.92 19.46
N TYR A 74 1.74 -7.86 18.27
CA TYR A 74 1.20 -9.04 17.56
C TYR A 74 1.94 -9.37 16.26
N TYR A 75 2.70 -8.43 15.70
CA TYR A 75 3.43 -8.60 14.44
C TYR A 75 4.89 -8.21 14.57
N THR A 76 5.75 -9.03 13.95
CA THR A 76 7.14 -8.65 13.72
C THR A 76 7.23 -7.61 12.61
N THR A 77 8.33 -6.84 12.59
CA THR A 77 8.63 -5.91 11.49
C THR A 77 8.61 -6.61 10.13
N ASP A 78 9.13 -7.85 10.05
CA ASP A 78 9.09 -8.63 8.80
C ASP A 78 7.67 -9.01 8.38
N ALA A 79 6.80 -9.36 9.32
CA ALA A 79 5.40 -9.68 9.02
C ALA A 79 4.64 -8.43 8.52
N VAL A 80 4.92 -7.26 9.11
CA VAL A 80 4.37 -5.98 8.64
C VAL A 80 4.90 -5.66 7.25
N ASN A 81 6.22 -5.70 7.03
CA ASN A 81 6.84 -5.41 5.74
C ASN A 81 6.35 -6.35 4.63
N LYS A 82 6.18 -7.64 4.93
CA LYS A 82 5.61 -8.61 4.01
C LYS A 82 4.17 -8.25 3.64
N THR A 83 3.36 -7.86 4.63
CA THR A 83 1.97 -7.44 4.39
C THR A 83 1.91 -6.14 3.57
N VAL A 84 2.82 -5.19 3.83
CA VAL A 84 2.99 -3.97 3.01
C VAL A 84 3.30 -4.33 1.56
N ALA A 85 4.25 -5.24 1.32
CA ALA A 85 4.58 -5.68 -0.04
C ALA A 85 3.40 -6.40 -0.73
N GLU A 86 2.70 -7.28 -0.01
CA GLU A 86 1.53 -8.02 -0.53
C GLU A 86 0.38 -7.09 -0.92
N GLU A 87 -0.07 -6.24 0.02
CA GLU A 87 -1.18 -5.32 -0.22
C GLU A 87 -0.80 -4.19 -1.17
N GLY A 88 0.44 -3.70 -1.09
CA GLY A 88 1.01 -2.73 -2.02
C GLY A 88 1.00 -3.22 -3.45
N LYS A 89 1.52 -4.43 -3.70
CA LYS A 89 1.47 -5.06 -5.03
C LYS A 89 0.04 -5.17 -5.53
N LYS A 90 -0.87 -5.64 -4.68
CA LYS A 90 -2.27 -5.84 -5.05
C LYS A 90 -2.95 -4.53 -5.45
N LEU A 91 -2.81 -3.48 -4.65
CA LEU A 91 -3.41 -2.18 -4.92
C LEU A 91 -2.83 -1.52 -6.17
N ILE A 92 -1.50 -1.59 -6.36
CA ILE A 92 -0.85 -1.08 -7.58
C ILE A 92 -1.40 -1.82 -8.81
N CYS A 93 -1.46 -3.15 -8.76
CA CYS A 93 -2.02 -3.95 -9.85
C CYS A 93 -3.49 -3.62 -10.13
N ASP A 94 -4.32 -3.42 -9.10
CA ASP A 94 -5.74 -3.08 -9.28
C ASP A 94 -5.93 -1.65 -9.83
N TYR A 95 -5.10 -0.70 -9.39
CA TYR A 95 -5.03 0.64 -9.98
C TYR A 95 -4.66 0.58 -11.47
N LEU A 96 -3.62 -0.18 -11.81
CA LEU A 96 -3.17 -0.36 -13.19
C LEU A 96 -4.20 -1.06 -14.07
N LYS A 97 -4.94 -2.06 -13.56
CA LYS A 97 -6.05 -2.67 -14.29
C LYS A 97 -7.13 -1.65 -14.65
N THR A 98 -7.39 -0.70 -13.75
CA THR A 98 -8.37 0.36 -13.98
C THR A 98 -7.94 1.31 -15.09
N LEU A 99 -6.63 1.57 -15.19
CA LEU A 99 -6.05 2.42 -16.22
C LEU A 99 -5.73 1.69 -17.54
N SER A 100 -5.58 0.36 -17.50
CA SER A 100 -5.19 -0.47 -18.64
C SER A 100 -5.97 -0.22 -19.95
N PRO A 101 -7.30 0.03 -19.94
CA PRO A 101 -8.03 0.35 -21.17
C PRO A 101 -7.61 1.67 -21.83
N MET A 102 -6.97 2.56 -21.08
CA MET A 102 -6.53 3.89 -21.54
C MET A 102 -5.03 3.93 -21.87
N MET A 103 -4.28 2.87 -21.55
CA MET A 103 -2.85 2.77 -21.78
C MET A 103 -2.52 2.28 -23.19
N HIS A 104 -1.43 2.79 -23.75
CA HIS A 104 -0.80 2.23 -24.94
C HIS A 104 -0.12 0.89 -24.62
N GLU A 105 0.04 0.01 -25.62
CA GLU A 105 0.68 -1.30 -25.40
C GLU A 105 2.13 -1.18 -24.91
N GLU A 106 2.88 -0.19 -25.38
CA GLU A 106 4.25 0.10 -24.91
C GLU A 106 4.27 0.40 -23.39
N GLU A 107 3.32 1.21 -22.91
CA GLU A 107 3.20 1.55 -21.48
C GLU A 107 2.86 0.30 -20.65
N LYS A 108 2.01 -0.59 -21.17
CA LYS A 108 1.64 -1.85 -20.50
C LYS A 108 2.85 -2.78 -20.37
N GLU A 109 3.66 -2.90 -21.42
CA GLU A 109 4.86 -3.75 -21.40
C GLU A 109 5.93 -3.20 -20.45
N GLU A 110 6.19 -1.90 -20.47
CA GLU A 110 7.13 -1.25 -19.55
C GLU A 110 6.70 -1.42 -18.09
N ILE A 111 5.42 -1.17 -17.79
CA ILE A 111 4.88 -1.34 -16.43
C ILE A 111 4.93 -2.80 -15.99
N LYS A 112 4.61 -3.75 -16.89
CA LYS A 112 4.69 -5.17 -16.56
C LYS A 112 6.12 -5.59 -16.21
N SER A 113 7.11 -5.18 -17.02
CA SER A 113 8.52 -5.43 -16.76
C SER A 113 8.97 -4.83 -15.41
N LEU A 114 8.52 -3.61 -15.10
CA LEU A 114 8.78 -2.97 -13.82
C LEU A 114 8.23 -3.79 -12.64
N LEU A 115 6.97 -4.25 -12.73
CA LEU A 115 6.32 -5.02 -11.67
C LEU A 115 6.97 -6.39 -11.45
N ASP A 116 7.38 -7.07 -12.52
CA ASP A 116 8.06 -8.36 -12.43
C ASP A 116 9.41 -8.21 -11.71
N ASN A 117 10.15 -7.12 -11.95
CA ASN A 117 11.43 -6.85 -11.27
C ASN A 117 11.30 -6.30 -9.84
N CYS A 118 10.20 -5.60 -9.51
CA CYS A 118 10.01 -5.00 -8.20
C CYS A 118 9.44 -5.95 -7.13
N PHE A 119 8.78 -7.03 -7.55
CA PHE A 119 8.06 -7.94 -6.66
C PHE A 119 8.46 -9.42 -6.77
N GLU A 120 9.63 -9.72 -7.35
CA GLU A 120 10.39 -10.96 -7.13
C GLU A 120 11.13 -10.94 -5.79
#